data_AF-A0AAV2RGY2-F1
#
_entry.id   AF-A0AAV2RGY2-F1
#
_cell.length_a   1.000
_cell.length_b   1.000
_cell.length_c   1.000
_cell.angle_alpha   90.00
_cell.angle_beta   90.00
_cell.angle_gamma   90.00
#
_symmetry.space_group_name_H-M   'P 1'
#
loop_
_entity.id
_entity.type
_entity.pdbx_description
1 polymer ?
#
loop_
_entity_poly.entity_id
_entity_poly.type
_entity_poly.pdbx_seq_one_letter_code
_entity_poly.pdbx_strand_id
1 'polypeptide(L)'
;VYEAHKNKSSDDKYMQNGGLYLVVLHQEHGTVMQAARYRTFEGDADKELIAALKTLQKDRIIILAAMNEAFSALSQQARMYLKQQGSRVAEELHFGARWAWVWSKGATTWAEGFMFSLNNRVTHRVEMAGNLYLTANVPKKEGSRCSSWPSSSSWAQRHQFCDKYEGYGDLCSCHNPVSISRPQTL
;
A
#
# COMPACT_ATOMS: atom_id res chain seq x y z
N VAL A 1 14.09 30.66 -26.99
CA VAL A 1 13.40 29.76 -26.02
C VAL A 1 14.45 29.37 -24.99
N TYR A 2 14.52 30.09 -23.88
CA TYR A 2 15.47 29.80 -22.82
C TYR A 2 14.83 28.78 -21.88
N GLU A 3 15.22 27.51 -22.02
CA GLU A 3 14.92 26.50 -21.00
C GLU A 3 15.75 26.79 -19.76
N ALA A 4 15.09 27.38 -18.75
CA ALA A 4 15.67 27.49 -17.43
C ALA A 4 15.78 26.09 -16.82
N HIS A 5 16.98 25.52 -16.79
CA HIS A 5 17.34 24.46 -15.87
C HIS A 5 17.22 24.98 -14.43
N LYS A 6 16.00 25.01 -13.88
CA LYS A 6 15.79 25.24 -12.45
C LYS A 6 16.41 24.07 -11.70
N ASN A 7 17.57 24.31 -11.07
CA ASN A 7 18.11 23.42 -10.04
C ASN A 7 17.04 23.26 -8.95
N LYS A 8 16.40 22.10 -8.91
CA LYS A 8 15.48 21.72 -7.83
C LYS A 8 16.21 21.79 -6.49
N SER A 9 15.55 22.35 -5.48
CA SER A 9 16.09 22.45 -4.12
C SER A 9 16.37 21.05 -3.53
N SER A 10 17.16 20.96 -2.47
CA SER A 10 17.36 19.72 -1.71
C SER A 10 16.04 19.10 -1.27
N ASP A 11 15.10 19.95 -0.90
CA ASP A 11 13.80 19.56 -0.37
C ASP A 11 12.92 19.03 -1.51
N ASP A 12 12.93 19.67 -2.68
CA ASP A 12 12.25 19.14 -3.87
C ASP A 12 12.76 17.75 -4.26
N LYS A 13 14.08 17.53 -4.17
CA LYS A 13 14.70 16.23 -4.45
C LYS A 13 14.30 15.19 -3.40
N TYR A 14 14.22 15.58 -2.13
CA TYR A 14 13.75 14.72 -1.06
C TYR A 14 12.28 14.32 -1.26
N MET A 15 11.41 15.28 -1.54
CA MET A 15 9.98 15.06 -1.76
C MET A 15 9.68 14.30 -3.06
N GLN A 16 10.56 14.37 -4.07
CA GLN A 16 10.37 13.71 -5.36
C GLN A 16 10.11 12.20 -5.22
N ASN A 17 10.81 11.53 -4.30
CA ASN A 17 10.65 10.10 -4.01
C ASN A 17 9.88 9.84 -2.70
N GLY A 18 9.21 10.88 -2.17
CA GLY A 18 8.39 10.78 -0.98
C GLY A 18 7.15 9.90 -1.19
N GLY A 19 6.61 9.41 -0.08
CA GLY A 19 5.30 8.78 0.02
C GLY A 19 5.33 7.38 0.64
N LEU A 20 4.14 6.79 0.71
CA LEU A 20 3.95 5.38 1.04
C LEU A 20 3.93 4.56 -0.24
N TYR A 21 4.85 3.62 -0.34
CA TYR A 21 4.92 2.63 -1.40
C TYR A 21 4.14 1.40 -0.97
N LEU A 22 3.19 1.01 -1.80
CA LEU A 22 2.37 -0.20 -1.64
C LEU A 22 2.89 -1.26 -2.59
N VAL A 23 3.16 -2.45 -2.07
CA VAL A 23 3.37 -3.66 -2.86
C VAL A 23 2.44 -4.74 -2.33
N VAL A 24 1.72 -5.39 -3.24
CA VAL A 24 0.80 -6.50 -2.93
C VAL A 24 1.31 -7.75 -3.61
N LEU A 25 1.46 -8.83 -2.84
CA LEU A 25 1.96 -10.11 -3.32
C LEU A 25 0.87 -11.18 -3.25
N HIS A 26 0.94 -12.11 -4.21
CA HIS A 26 0.17 -13.35 -4.17
C HIS A 26 0.60 -14.20 -2.97
N GLN A 27 -0.34 -14.58 -2.10
CA GLN A 27 -0.06 -15.30 -0.86
C GLN A 27 0.49 -16.71 -1.04
N GLU A 28 0.26 -17.33 -2.20
CA GLU A 28 0.74 -18.68 -2.49
C GLU A 28 2.12 -18.68 -3.15
N HIS A 29 2.38 -17.72 -4.04
CA HIS A 29 3.55 -17.74 -4.93
C HIS A 29 4.53 -16.61 -4.64
N GLY A 30 4.12 -15.56 -3.91
CA GLY A 30 4.95 -14.39 -3.62
C GLY A 30 5.16 -13.46 -4.82
N THR A 31 4.45 -13.66 -5.92
CA THR A 31 4.53 -12.83 -7.12
C THR A 31 3.88 -11.47 -6.88
N VAL A 32 4.43 -10.41 -7.46
CA VAL A 32 3.85 -9.05 -7.37
C VAL A 32 2.57 -8.99 -8.18
N MET A 33 1.46 -8.59 -7.55
CA MET A 33 0.15 -8.42 -8.19
C MET A 33 -0.17 -6.94 -8.43
N GLN A 34 0.33 -6.07 -7.54
CA GLN A 34 0.15 -4.63 -7.62
C GLN A 34 1.34 -3.93 -6.96
N ALA A 35 1.79 -2.84 -7.55
CA ALA A 35 2.71 -1.90 -6.94
C ALA A 35 2.25 -0.47 -7.23
N ALA A 36 2.27 0.39 -6.22
CA ALA A 36 1.86 1.79 -6.34
C ALA A 36 2.62 2.67 -5.36
N ARG A 37 2.63 3.97 -5.63
CA ARG A 37 3.15 4.98 -4.72
C ARG A 37 2.07 6.02 -4.45
N TYR A 38 1.82 6.28 -3.18
CA TYR A 38 0.90 7.31 -2.72
C TYR A 38 1.72 8.41 -2.07
N ARG A 39 1.66 9.61 -2.65
CA ARG A 39 2.34 10.81 -2.12
C ARG A 39 1.56 11.34 -0.93
N THR A 40 1.49 10.58 0.16
CA THR A 40 0.67 10.86 1.36
C THR A 40 1.10 12.10 2.15
N PHE A 41 2.12 12.80 1.67
CA PHE A 41 2.48 14.15 2.10
C PHE A 41 1.72 15.24 1.32
N GLU A 42 0.87 14.87 0.36
CA GLU A 42 0.06 15.75 -0.49
C GLU A 42 -1.44 15.42 -0.38
N GLY A 43 -2.26 16.45 -0.16
CA GLY A 43 -3.71 16.44 -0.34
C GLY A 43 -4.43 15.18 0.16
N ASP A 44 -5.23 14.58 -0.73
CA ASP A 44 -6.10 13.43 -0.48
C ASP A 44 -5.45 12.08 -0.83
N ALA A 45 -4.13 12.03 -1.04
CA ALA A 45 -3.44 10.81 -1.47
C ALA A 45 -3.54 9.67 -0.44
N ASP A 46 -3.77 9.97 0.83
CA ASP A 46 -4.02 8.98 1.87
C ASP A 46 -5.40 8.31 1.73
N LYS A 47 -6.42 9.03 1.26
CA LYS A 47 -7.74 8.47 0.94
C LYS A 47 -7.65 7.49 -0.22
N GLU A 48 -6.84 7.79 -1.23
CA GLU A 48 -6.58 6.89 -2.36
C GLU A 48 -5.86 5.61 -1.90
N LEU A 49 -4.87 5.74 -1.01
CA LEU A 49 -4.22 4.58 -0.39
C LEU A 49 -5.23 3.71 0.36
N ILE A 50 -6.07 4.30 1.21
CA ILE A 50 -7.11 3.57 1.95
C ILE A 50 -8.08 2.89 0.97
N ALA A 51 -8.50 3.58 -0.09
CA ALA A 51 -9.40 3.02 -1.10
C ALA A 51 -8.77 1.79 -1.76
N ALA A 52 -7.50 1.87 -2.17
CA ALA A 52 -6.77 0.73 -2.72
C ALA A 52 -6.63 -0.42 -1.72
N LEU A 53 -6.30 -0.14 -0.46
CA LEU A 53 -6.20 -1.17 0.58
C LEU A 53 -7.55 -1.87 0.85
N LYS A 54 -8.69 -1.18 0.66
CA LYS A 54 -10.03 -1.74 0.82
C LYS A 54 -10.44 -2.67 -0.32
N THR A 55 -9.90 -2.48 -1.53
CA THR A 55 -10.24 -3.33 -2.69
C THR A 55 -9.47 -4.65 -2.73
N LEU A 56 -8.41 -4.78 -1.91
CA LEU A 56 -7.58 -5.99 -1.85
C LEU A 56 -8.36 -7.17 -1.31
N GLN A 57 -8.21 -8.33 -1.96
CA GLN A 57 -8.79 -9.58 -1.47
C GLN A 57 -8.14 -10.03 -0.15
N LYS A 58 -8.88 -10.84 0.60
CA LYS A 58 -8.40 -11.44 1.85
C LYS A 58 -7.10 -12.23 1.62
N ASP A 59 -6.27 -12.31 2.64
CA ASP A 59 -5.02 -13.10 2.71
C ASP A 59 -3.85 -12.60 1.85
N ARG A 60 -4.07 -11.67 0.91
CA ARG A 60 -2.98 -11.03 0.15
C ARG A 60 -1.92 -10.48 1.11
N ILE A 61 -0.67 -10.68 0.76
CA ILE A 61 0.46 -10.14 1.54
C ILE A 61 0.66 -8.69 1.07
N ILE A 62 0.67 -7.77 2.01
CA ILE A 62 0.75 -6.34 1.76
C ILE A 62 2.03 -5.83 2.41
N ILE A 63 2.76 -5.01 1.66
CA ILE A 63 3.94 -4.31 2.10
C ILE A 63 3.67 -2.82 1.93
N LEU A 64 3.79 -2.07 3.02
CA LEU A 64 3.93 -0.62 2.99
C LEU A 64 5.34 -0.23 3.39
N ALA A 65 5.95 0.68 2.64
CA ALA A 65 7.23 1.28 2.98
C ALA A 65 7.17 2.80 2.79
N ALA A 66 7.56 3.54 3.83
CA ALA A 66 7.71 4.98 3.76
C ALA A 66 9.09 5.32 3.19
N MET A 67 9.10 6.06 2.09
CA MET A 67 10.32 6.62 1.51
C MET A 67 10.28 8.13 1.69
N ASN A 68 11.42 8.70 2.11
CA ASN A 68 11.58 10.13 2.38
C ASN A 68 10.44 10.69 3.26
N GLU A 69 9.60 11.58 2.74
CA GLU A 69 8.46 12.12 3.49
C GLU A 69 7.15 11.41 3.13
N ALA A 70 6.39 10.98 4.14
CA ALA A 70 5.16 10.21 3.96
C ALA A 70 4.05 10.52 4.97
N PHE A 71 4.32 11.33 5.99
CA PHE A 71 3.49 11.42 7.20
C PHE A 71 2.95 12.81 7.49
N SER A 72 3.55 13.86 6.91
CA SER A 72 3.21 15.27 7.17
C SER A 72 1.74 15.60 6.92
N ALA A 73 1.12 14.98 5.91
CA ALA A 73 -0.29 15.16 5.57
C ALA A 73 -1.14 13.88 5.77
N LEU A 74 -0.57 12.83 6.38
CA LEU A 74 -1.30 11.59 6.62
C LEU A 74 -2.39 11.83 7.68
N SER A 75 -3.66 11.77 7.29
CA SER A 75 -4.78 12.12 8.16
C SER A 75 -4.93 11.16 9.34
N GLN A 76 -5.59 11.64 10.40
CA GLN A 76 -5.95 10.79 11.54
C GLN A 76 -6.83 9.60 11.11
N GLN A 77 -7.69 9.78 10.10
CA GLN A 77 -8.51 8.70 9.57
C GLN A 77 -7.65 7.61 8.92
N ALA A 78 -6.63 7.97 8.14
CA ALA A 78 -5.69 7.03 7.56
C ALA A 78 -4.89 6.28 8.62
N ARG A 79 -4.40 7.01 9.64
CA ARG A 79 -3.64 6.43 10.76
C ARG A 79 -4.46 5.41 11.54
N MET A 80 -5.69 5.76 11.90
CA MET A 80 -6.62 4.85 12.57
C MET A 80 -6.96 3.63 11.69
N TYR A 81 -7.14 3.82 10.38
CA TYR A 81 -7.38 2.71 9.46
C TYR A 81 -6.20 1.73 9.45
N LEU A 82 -4.96 2.23 9.32
CA LEU A 82 -3.75 1.40 9.34
C LEU A 82 -3.59 0.65 10.67
N LYS A 83 -3.88 1.30 11.81
CA LYS A 83 -3.92 0.65 13.12
C LYS A 83 -4.97 -0.46 13.20
N GLN A 84 -6.19 -0.21 12.70
CA GLN A 84 -7.25 -1.22 12.63
C GLN A 84 -6.86 -2.41 11.75
N GLN A 85 -6.02 -2.20 10.74
CA GLN A 85 -5.46 -3.29 9.92
C GLN A 85 -4.31 -4.05 10.63
N GLY A 86 -3.81 -3.57 11.77
CA GLY A 86 -2.84 -4.27 12.61
C GLY A 86 -1.50 -3.56 12.82
N SER A 87 -1.33 -2.34 12.32
CA SER A 87 -0.11 -1.56 12.59
C SER A 87 -0.07 -1.13 14.06
N ARG A 88 1.10 -1.24 14.68
CA ARG A 88 1.33 -0.86 16.07
C ARG A 88 1.72 0.60 16.23
N VAL A 89 2.30 1.20 15.19
CA VAL A 89 2.93 2.53 15.30
C VAL A 89 2.41 3.57 14.30
N ALA A 90 1.50 3.23 13.39
CA ALA A 90 1.03 4.15 12.34
C ALA A 90 0.48 5.49 12.86
N GLU A 91 -0.09 5.53 14.07
CA GLU A 91 -0.59 6.78 14.67
C GLU A 91 0.54 7.71 15.13
N GLU A 92 1.69 7.18 15.49
CA GLU A 92 2.81 7.91 16.10
C GLU A 92 3.85 8.39 15.07
N LEU A 93 3.73 7.98 13.81
CA LEU A 93 4.71 8.33 12.77
C LEU A 93 4.55 9.79 12.33
N HIS A 94 5.63 10.54 12.34
CA HIS A 94 5.63 11.96 12.00
C HIS A 94 6.65 12.26 10.90
N PHE A 95 6.66 13.52 10.48
CA PHE A 95 7.55 14.04 9.44
C PHE A 95 9.00 13.56 9.64
N GLY A 96 9.60 12.98 8.59
CA GLY A 96 10.98 12.49 8.61
C GLY A 96 11.21 11.10 9.22
N ALA A 97 10.18 10.42 9.73
CA ALA A 97 10.29 9.05 10.20
C ALA A 97 10.56 8.04 9.05
N ARG A 98 11.02 6.83 9.39
CA ARG A 98 11.01 5.66 8.51
C ARG A 98 10.08 4.60 9.05
N TRP A 99 9.46 3.88 8.13
CA TRP A 99 8.52 2.82 8.46
C TRP A 99 8.46 1.81 7.33
N ALA A 100 8.43 0.55 7.67
CA ALA A 100 8.10 -0.53 6.78
C ALA A 100 7.20 -1.52 7.52
N TRP A 101 6.20 -2.05 6.83
CA TRP A 101 5.20 -2.90 7.43
C TRP A 101 4.76 -3.99 6.45
N VAL A 102 4.79 -5.24 6.92
CA VAL A 102 4.38 -6.43 6.17
C VAL A 102 3.28 -7.14 6.94
N TRP A 103 2.12 -7.33 6.31
CA TRP A 103 0.97 -8.00 6.91
C TRP A 103 0.14 -8.75 5.87
N SER A 104 -0.74 -9.64 6.31
CA SER A 104 -1.74 -10.27 5.44
C SER A 104 -3.10 -9.62 5.61
N LYS A 105 -3.80 -9.33 4.50
CA LYS A 105 -5.12 -8.68 4.52
C LYS A 105 -6.13 -9.46 5.36
N GLY A 106 -6.70 -8.82 6.38
CA GLY A 106 -7.68 -9.44 7.27
C GLY A 106 -7.09 -10.48 8.23
N ALA A 107 -5.78 -10.45 8.44
CA ALA A 107 -5.03 -11.35 9.30
C ALA A 107 -3.93 -10.58 10.07
N THR A 108 -2.78 -11.20 10.26
CA THR A 108 -1.75 -10.79 11.23
C THR A 108 -0.66 -9.91 10.60
N THR A 109 -0.13 -8.98 11.39
CA THR A 109 1.14 -8.29 11.12
C THR A 109 2.31 -9.27 11.25
N TRP A 110 3.06 -9.48 10.17
CA TRP A 110 4.21 -10.38 10.15
C TRP A 110 5.48 -9.69 10.65
N ALA A 111 5.70 -8.46 10.21
CA ALA A 111 6.82 -7.64 10.65
C ALA A 111 6.49 -6.16 10.49
N GLU A 112 6.92 -5.34 11.43
CA GLU A 112 6.79 -3.90 11.37
C GLU A 112 8.07 -3.29 11.96
N GLY A 113 8.73 -2.44 11.19
CA GLY A 113 9.93 -1.73 11.60
C GLY A 113 9.73 -0.23 11.45
N PHE A 114 10.29 0.56 12.36
CA PHE A 114 10.18 2.01 12.32
C PHE A 114 11.41 2.67 12.94
N MET A 115 11.63 3.93 12.56
CA MET A 115 12.58 4.83 13.20
C MET A 115 11.95 6.21 13.24
N PHE A 116 11.85 6.80 14.42
CA PHE A 116 11.36 8.17 14.56
C PHE A 116 12.41 9.19 14.14
N SER A 117 11.95 10.30 13.57
CA SER A 117 12.76 11.51 13.44
C SER A 117 13.07 12.09 14.83
N LEU A 118 14.20 12.78 14.97
CA LEU A 118 14.58 13.44 16.21
C LEU A 118 14.41 14.95 16.09
N ASN A 119 13.93 15.58 17.16
CA ASN A 119 13.91 17.04 17.25
C ASN A 119 15.19 17.53 17.93
N ASN A 120 16.06 18.17 17.16
CA ASN A 120 17.27 18.78 17.70
C ASN A 120 16.89 20.11 18.39
N ARG A 121 17.00 20.12 19.72
CA ARG A 121 16.63 21.28 20.55
C ARG A 121 17.57 22.48 20.39
N VAL A 122 18.80 22.25 19.94
CA VAL A 122 19.81 23.30 19.77
C VAL A 122 19.61 24.02 18.44
N THR A 123 19.40 23.26 17.36
CA THR A 123 19.21 23.84 16.03
C THR A 123 17.76 24.16 15.70
N HIS A 124 16.80 23.72 16.54
CA HIS A 124 15.37 23.74 16.27
C HIS A 124 14.98 23.10 14.92
N ARG A 125 15.71 22.05 14.52
CA ARG A 125 15.49 21.33 13.26
C ARG A 125 15.10 19.88 13.52
N VAL A 126 14.32 19.34 12.59
CA VAL A 126 14.03 17.90 12.55
C VAL A 126 15.20 17.19 11.88
N GLU A 127 15.78 16.22 12.57
CA GLU A 127 16.73 15.26 12.02
C GLU A 127 15.96 14.05 11.52
N MET A 128 16.11 13.76 10.22
CA MET A 128 15.44 12.63 9.58
C MET A 128 15.94 11.31 10.13
N ALA A 129 15.07 10.31 10.19
CA ALA A 129 15.47 8.96 10.55
C ALA A 129 16.43 8.35 9.51
N GLY A 130 17.38 7.55 9.99
CA GLY A 130 18.33 6.80 9.18
C GLY A 130 17.68 5.63 8.42
N ASN A 131 18.49 4.81 7.74
CA ASN A 131 17.98 3.69 6.95
C ASN A 131 17.35 2.59 7.82
N LEU A 132 16.20 2.09 7.38
CA LEU A 132 15.50 0.97 7.99
C LEU A 132 15.60 -0.27 7.08
N TYR A 133 16.01 -1.40 7.66
CA TYR A 133 15.96 -2.70 7.00
C TYR A 133 14.97 -3.59 7.76
N LEU A 134 14.04 -4.19 7.03
CA LEU A 134 13.02 -5.08 7.60
C LEU A 134 13.06 -6.42 6.88
N THR A 135 13.12 -7.49 7.67
CA THR A 135 13.03 -8.87 7.18
C THR A 135 11.78 -9.51 7.77
N ALA A 136 11.01 -10.22 6.94
CA ALA A 136 9.80 -10.93 7.36
C ALA A 136 9.77 -12.33 6.76
N ASN A 137 9.43 -13.33 7.59
CA ASN A 137 9.12 -14.68 7.12
C ASN A 137 7.59 -14.82 7.08
N VAL A 138 7.03 -14.88 5.88
CA VAL A 138 5.59 -14.98 5.68
C VAL A 138 5.26 -16.38 5.15
N PRO A 139 4.46 -17.20 5.87
CA PRO A 139 4.08 -18.51 5.39
C PRO A 139 3.20 -18.39 4.15
N LYS A 140 3.48 -19.22 3.14
CA LYS A 140 2.64 -19.32 1.96
C LYS A 140 1.29 -19.91 2.34
N LYS A 141 0.23 -19.33 1.79
CA LYS A 141 -1.14 -19.81 1.96
C LYS A 141 -1.71 -20.14 0.59
N GLU A 142 -2.36 -21.29 0.46
CA GLU A 142 -3.04 -21.64 -0.78
C GLU A 142 -4.09 -20.58 -1.15
N GLY A 143 -4.14 -20.19 -2.42
CA GLY A 143 -5.08 -19.21 -2.91
C GLY A 143 -6.52 -19.70 -2.72
N SER A 144 -7.39 -18.90 -2.09
CA SER A 144 -8.81 -19.25 -2.06
C SER A 144 -9.37 -19.11 -3.49
N ARG A 145 -9.47 -20.21 -4.22
CA ARG A 145 -10.33 -20.26 -5.39
C ARG A 145 -11.74 -20.03 -4.86
N CYS A 146 -12.37 -18.91 -5.21
CA CYS A 146 -13.72 -18.57 -4.77
C CYS A 146 -14.67 -19.73 -5.13
N SER A 147 -14.88 -20.66 -4.19
CA SER A 147 -15.50 -21.96 -4.47
C SER A 147 -16.97 -21.85 -4.83
N SER A 148 -17.58 -20.71 -4.51
CA SER A 148 -18.94 -20.31 -4.86
C SER A 148 -19.08 -19.80 -6.29
N TRP A 149 -17.99 -19.50 -7.00
CA TRP A 149 -18.09 -18.95 -8.36
C TRP A 149 -18.54 -20.02 -9.37
N PRO A 150 -19.36 -19.66 -10.38
CA PRO A 150 -19.78 -20.59 -11.43
C PRO A 150 -18.61 -21.16 -12.25
N SER A 151 -18.81 -22.33 -12.85
CA SER A 151 -17.80 -23.05 -13.63
C SER A 151 -17.76 -22.72 -15.13
N SER A 152 -18.39 -21.64 -15.58
CA SER A 152 -18.39 -21.29 -17.01
C SER A 152 -17.03 -20.74 -17.47
N SER A 153 -16.79 -20.73 -18.79
CA SER A 153 -15.56 -20.20 -19.38
C SER A 153 -15.30 -18.74 -19.02
N SER A 154 -16.34 -17.90 -18.92
CA SER A 154 -16.20 -16.51 -18.51
C SER A 154 -15.72 -16.37 -17.07
N TRP A 155 -16.19 -17.24 -16.17
CA TRP A 155 -15.75 -17.25 -14.77
C TRP A 155 -14.35 -17.84 -14.62
N ALA A 156 -13.97 -18.81 -15.45
CA ALA A 156 -12.59 -19.30 -15.52
C ALA A 156 -11.61 -18.18 -15.93
N GLN A 157 -11.98 -17.35 -16.91
CA GLN A 157 -11.19 -16.17 -17.30
C GLN A 157 -11.11 -15.14 -16.17
N ARG A 158 -12.22 -14.90 -15.46
CA ARG A 158 -12.25 -14.02 -14.29
C ARG A 158 -11.33 -14.52 -13.18
N HIS A 159 -11.34 -15.82 -12.89
CA HIS A 159 -10.40 -16.44 -11.95
C HIS A 159 -8.96 -16.16 -12.36
N GLN A 160 -8.59 -16.46 -13.61
CA GLN A 160 -7.23 -16.23 -14.11
C GLN A 160 -6.81 -14.76 -14.00
N PHE A 161 -7.73 -13.83 -14.26
CA PHE A 161 -7.49 -12.40 -14.11
C PHE A 161 -7.22 -12.03 -12.64
N CYS A 162 -8.12 -12.43 -11.73
CA CYS A 162 -8.03 -12.10 -10.31
C CYS A 162 -6.91 -12.84 -9.56
N ASP A 163 -6.39 -13.93 -10.12
CA ASP A 163 -5.20 -14.63 -9.63
C ASP A 163 -3.91 -13.88 -9.97
N LYS A 164 -3.92 -13.13 -11.09
CA LYS A 164 -2.76 -12.39 -11.58
C LYS A 164 -2.73 -10.93 -11.14
N TYR A 165 -3.89 -10.29 -11.08
CA TYR A 165 -4.03 -8.86 -10.82
C TYR A 165 -4.85 -8.60 -9.56
N GLU A 166 -4.49 -7.55 -8.83
CA GLU A 166 -5.18 -7.14 -7.61
C GLU A 166 -5.61 -5.66 -7.71
N GLY A 167 -6.53 -5.24 -6.85
CA GLY A 167 -6.99 -3.86 -6.74
C GLY A 167 -8.32 -3.57 -7.48
N TYR A 168 -8.95 -4.60 -8.04
CA TYR A 168 -10.20 -4.48 -8.80
C TYR A 168 -11.47 -4.71 -7.96
N GLY A 169 -11.34 -4.82 -6.63
CA GLY A 169 -12.45 -4.79 -5.68
C GLY A 169 -13.50 -5.87 -5.96
N ASP A 170 -14.74 -5.45 -6.17
CA ASP A 170 -15.88 -6.34 -6.38
C ASP A 170 -15.79 -7.16 -7.67
N LEU A 171 -14.88 -6.80 -8.60
CA LEU A 171 -14.54 -7.69 -9.70
C LEU A 171 -13.91 -9.01 -9.18
N CYS A 172 -13.18 -8.99 -8.08
CA CYS A 172 -12.52 -10.19 -7.55
C CYS A 172 -13.13 -10.71 -6.24
N SER A 173 -14.27 -10.16 -5.82
CA SER A 173 -14.97 -10.57 -4.60
C SER A 173 -15.51 -12.01 -4.71
N CYS A 174 -15.09 -12.89 -3.79
CA CYS A 174 -15.64 -14.24 -3.71
C CYS A 174 -17.13 -14.28 -3.27
N HIS A 175 -17.61 -13.23 -2.59
CA HIS A 175 -18.94 -13.23 -1.97
C HIS A 175 -19.98 -12.51 -2.83
N ASN A 176 -19.65 -11.32 -3.34
CA ASN A 176 -20.56 -10.51 -4.14
C ASN A 176 -19.84 -9.97 -5.39
N PRO A 177 -19.46 -10.86 -6.32
CA PRO A 177 -18.79 -10.47 -7.54
C PRO A 177 -19.71 -9.63 -8.45
N VAL A 178 -19.23 -8.48 -8.95
CA VAL A 178 -20.00 -7.68 -9.92
C VAL A 178 -20.29 -8.48 -11.19
N SER A 179 -21.47 -8.29 -11.80
CA SER A 179 -21.82 -8.91 -13.09
C SER A 179 -21.10 -8.20 -14.23
N ILE A 180 -20.49 -8.98 -15.13
CA ILE A 180 -19.82 -8.47 -16.34
C ILE A 180 -20.68 -8.90 -17.53
N SER A 181 -21.64 -8.07 -17.94
CA SER A 181 -22.30 -8.26 -19.23
C SER A 181 -21.44 -7.62 -20.32
N ARG A 182 -21.29 -8.32 -21.46
CA ARG A 182 -20.80 -7.66 -22.66
C ARG A 182 -21.83 -6.58 -23.04
N PRO A 183 -21.43 -5.34 -23.36
CA PRO A 183 -22.34 -4.44 -24.03
C PRO A 183 -22.85 -5.14 -25.29
N GLN A 184 -24.17 -5.25 -25.43
CA GLN A 184 -24.75 -5.64 -26.71
C GLN A 184 -24.40 -4.53 -27.68
N THR A 185 -23.52 -4.83 -28.63
CA THR A 185 -23.26 -3.97 -29.79
C THR A 185 -24.59 -3.64 -30.44
N LEU A 186 -24.95 -2.35 -30.46
CA LEU A 186 -26.05 -1.81 -31.25
C LEU A 186 -25.75 -1.97 -32.74
#